data_AF-A0A7R7DKJ1-F1
#
_entry.id   AF-A0A7R7DKJ1-F1
#
_cell.length_a   1.000
_cell.length_b   1.000
_cell.length_c   1.000
_cell.angle_alpha   90.00
_cell.angle_beta   90.00
_cell.angle_gamma   90.00
#
_symmetry.space_group_name_H-M   'P 1'
#
loop_
_entity.id
_entity.type
_entity.pdbx_description
1 polymer ?
#
loop_
_entity_poly.entity_id
_entity_poly.type
_entity_poly.pdbx_seq_one_letter_code
_entity_poly.pdbx_strand_id
1 'polypeptide(L)'
;MTYHPPGRKRAALTLIVLTPLVAELALGSTPIHFAFLLLLWLPIYGFGVLLIREVVRRCGGGWPSLVLLGVAYELVEDGIGLQALTSPHLYGAARMAPRLFGFNTAYWEMNVVYHVVFSVLIPIALTDLLFPALRDRPYLRRCGLAGIGAGALLGVALLRATVPPSQDPGYQAPAWVLAGCVLAVAVLAVLGLAVLPRRAPRRTPVGSSVGAPRPWLVGAVGAIATGGFLVLSFPIGDATQPAFTHGAWVLVPMAAAAVLAIGTGAAIVRWSGAGSWSDRHRIWLLGGALAAHSMFGAVAVVHQPVDRIGLVVLAAASVALLAALSRRRPAVAPDRIPA
;
A
#
# COMPACT_ATOMS: atom_id res chain seq x y z
N MET A 1 25.10 7.74 -24.92
CA MET A 1 24.91 6.39 -24.32
C MET A 1 24.15 6.51 -23.00
N THR A 2 22.89 6.09 -22.93
CA THR A 2 22.14 6.04 -21.67
C THR A 2 22.56 4.81 -20.86
N TYR A 3 23.34 5.01 -19.80
CA TYR A 3 23.70 3.95 -18.85
C TYR A 3 22.44 3.27 -18.31
N HIS A 4 22.29 1.97 -18.57
CA HIS A 4 21.22 1.14 -18.03
C HIS A 4 21.77 0.35 -16.84
N PRO A 5 21.40 0.71 -15.59
CA PRO A 5 21.85 -0.06 -14.43
C PRO A 5 21.35 -1.50 -14.56
N PRO A 6 22.20 -2.51 -14.30
CA PRO A 6 21.76 -3.90 -14.26
C PRO A 6 20.71 -4.11 -13.16
N GLY A 7 19.89 -5.15 -13.30
CA GLY A 7 18.94 -5.55 -12.26
C GLY A 7 17.48 -5.13 -12.43
N ARG A 8 17.11 -4.46 -13.53
CA ARG A 8 15.70 -4.05 -13.79
C ARG A 8 14.69 -5.18 -13.70
N LYS A 9 15.00 -6.34 -14.30
CA LYS A 9 14.15 -7.54 -14.21
C LYS A 9 13.99 -8.02 -12.77
N ARG A 10 15.09 -8.02 -12.01
CA ARG A 10 15.08 -8.41 -10.59
C ARG A 10 14.22 -7.44 -9.77
N ALA A 11 14.38 -6.13 -9.96
CA ALA A 11 13.57 -5.13 -9.26
C ALA A 11 12.07 -5.25 -9.57
N ALA A 12 11.72 -5.48 -10.84
CA ALA A 12 10.33 -5.71 -11.24
C ALA A 12 9.74 -6.99 -10.60
N LEU A 13 10.47 -8.10 -10.67
CA LEU A 13 10.04 -9.37 -10.06
C LEU A 13 9.95 -9.28 -8.54
N THR A 14 10.90 -8.59 -7.89
CA THR A 14 10.85 -8.33 -6.46
C THR A 14 9.59 -7.56 -6.10
N LEU A 15 9.25 -6.48 -6.82
CA LEU A 15 8.02 -5.74 -6.54
C LEU A 15 6.77 -6.60 -6.76
N ILE A 16 6.70 -7.34 -7.87
CA ILE A 16 5.56 -8.22 -8.19
C ILE A 16 5.29 -9.23 -7.07
N VAL A 17 6.34 -9.83 -6.49
CA VAL A 17 6.21 -10.83 -5.43
C VAL A 17 5.96 -10.16 -4.07
N LEU A 18 6.66 -9.07 -3.79
CA LEU A 18 6.59 -8.39 -2.50
C LEU A 18 5.21 -7.78 -2.25
N THR A 19 4.54 -7.27 -3.29
CA THR A 19 3.23 -6.63 -3.14
C THR A 19 2.17 -7.55 -2.51
N PRO A 20 1.79 -8.70 -3.11
CA PRO A 20 0.80 -9.59 -2.50
C PRO A 20 1.28 -10.20 -1.18
N LEU A 21 2.60 -10.39 -0.99
CA LEU A 21 3.12 -10.83 0.31
C LEU A 21 2.84 -9.82 1.42
N VAL A 22 3.03 -8.53 1.17
CA VAL A 22 2.76 -7.48 2.16
C VAL A 22 1.26 -7.22 2.31
N ALA A 23 0.54 -7.12 1.19
CA ALA A 23 -0.86 -6.74 1.18
C ALA A 23 -1.80 -7.84 1.71
N GLU A 24 -1.50 -9.10 1.43
CA GLU A 24 -2.40 -10.21 1.73
C GLU A 24 -1.83 -11.12 2.80
N LEU A 25 -0.66 -11.72 2.51
CA LEU A 25 -0.11 -12.77 3.37
C LEU A 25 0.31 -12.22 4.72
N ALA A 26 0.98 -11.07 4.77
CA ALA A 26 1.52 -10.50 6.00
C ALA A 26 0.44 -9.93 6.93
N LEU A 27 -0.76 -9.64 6.43
CA LEU A 27 -1.94 -9.32 7.25
C LEU A 27 -2.66 -10.59 7.70
N GLY A 28 -2.59 -11.65 6.90
CA GLY A 28 -3.33 -12.89 7.12
C GLY A 28 -4.73 -12.91 6.51
N SER A 29 -5.08 -11.93 5.66
CA SER A 29 -6.33 -11.97 4.87
C SER A 29 -6.31 -13.15 3.90
N THR A 30 -5.13 -13.48 3.36
CA THR A 30 -4.83 -14.80 2.80
C THR A 30 -4.09 -15.63 3.86
N PRO A 31 -4.73 -16.67 4.44
CA PRO A 31 -4.09 -17.52 5.46
C PRO A 31 -2.82 -18.20 4.93
N ILE A 32 -1.86 -18.46 5.81
CA ILE A 32 -0.57 -19.08 5.47
C ILE A 32 -0.78 -20.46 4.83
N HIS A 33 -1.71 -21.24 5.38
CA HIS A 33 -2.05 -22.56 4.82
C HIS A 33 -2.73 -22.50 3.43
N PHE A 34 -3.19 -21.32 3.00
CA PHE A 34 -3.70 -21.05 1.65
C PHE A 34 -2.81 -20.09 0.85
N ALA A 35 -1.52 -19.98 1.19
CA ALA A 35 -0.59 -19.06 0.52
C ALA A 35 -0.46 -19.27 -0.99
N PHE A 36 -0.85 -20.43 -1.54
CA PHE A 36 -0.90 -20.63 -2.99
C PHE A 36 -1.90 -19.71 -3.70
N LEU A 37 -2.92 -19.19 -3.00
CA LEU A 37 -3.85 -18.20 -3.52
C LEU A 37 -3.18 -16.87 -3.86
N LEU A 38 -1.97 -16.60 -3.35
CA LEU A 38 -1.21 -15.44 -3.81
C LEU A 38 -0.94 -15.47 -5.32
N LEU A 39 -0.91 -16.65 -5.95
CA LEU A 39 -0.80 -16.75 -7.42
C LEU A 39 -2.03 -16.18 -8.13
N LEU A 40 -3.21 -16.29 -7.51
CA LEU A 40 -4.45 -15.71 -7.99
C LEU A 40 -4.47 -14.19 -7.79
N TRP A 41 -3.87 -13.70 -6.70
CA TRP A 41 -3.80 -12.28 -6.35
C TRP A 41 -2.64 -11.53 -7.01
N LEU A 42 -1.61 -12.26 -7.47
CA LEU A 42 -0.41 -11.68 -8.08
C LEU A 42 -0.71 -10.76 -9.28
N PRO A 43 -1.66 -11.05 -10.18
CA PRO A 43 -1.95 -10.16 -11.30
C PRO A 43 -2.48 -8.79 -10.85
N ILE A 44 -3.46 -8.73 -9.93
CA ILE A 44 -4.00 -7.45 -9.46
C ILE A 44 -2.96 -6.69 -8.63
N TYR A 45 -2.36 -7.35 -7.64
CA TYR A 45 -1.41 -6.73 -6.73
C TYR A 45 -0.06 -6.47 -7.41
N GLY A 46 0.61 -7.54 -7.84
CA GLY A 46 1.96 -7.47 -8.38
C GLY A 46 2.05 -6.66 -9.68
N PHE A 47 1.18 -6.94 -10.66
CA PHE A 47 1.20 -6.17 -11.92
C PHE A 47 0.57 -4.79 -11.77
N GLY A 48 -0.50 -4.64 -10.99
CA GLY A 48 -1.14 -3.35 -10.75
C GLY A 48 -0.18 -2.35 -10.06
N VAL A 49 0.52 -2.77 -9.01
CA VAL A 49 1.46 -1.89 -8.30
C VAL A 49 2.72 -1.61 -9.11
N LEU A 50 3.21 -2.59 -9.88
CA LEU A 50 4.29 -2.34 -10.84
C LEU A 50 3.86 -1.35 -11.93
N LEU A 51 2.62 -1.45 -12.44
CA LEU A 51 2.07 -0.51 -13.42
C LEU A 51 2.05 0.91 -12.86
N ILE A 52 1.50 1.09 -11.66
CA ILE A 52 1.45 2.38 -10.95
C ILE A 52 2.84 2.98 -10.84
N ARG A 53 3.81 2.19 -10.35
CA ARG A 53 5.20 2.66 -10.24
C ARG A 53 5.75 3.07 -11.60
N GLU A 54 5.57 2.26 -12.63
CA GLU A 54 6.08 2.53 -13.97
C GLU A 54 5.52 3.84 -14.56
N VAL A 55 4.20 4.05 -14.49
CA VAL A 55 3.57 5.25 -15.05
C VAL A 55 4.00 6.50 -14.28
N VAL A 56 4.04 6.43 -12.94
CA VAL A 56 4.49 7.55 -12.10
C VAL A 56 5.93 7.92 -12.41
N ARG A 57 6.85 6.95 -12.50
CA ARG A 57 8.27 7.25 -12.82
C ARG A 57 8.45 7.78 -14.25
N ARG A 58 7.66 7.32 -15.22
CA ARG A 58 7.72 7.82 -16.61
C ARG A 58 7.23 9.26 -16.74
N CYS A 59 6.25 9.65 -15.93
CA CYS A 59 5.73 11.01 -15.89
C CYS A 59 6.56 11.95 -15.00
N GLY A 60 7.65 11.46 -14.39
CA GLY A 60 8.46 12.25 -13.44
C GLY A 60 7.78 12.49 -12.09
N GLY A 61 6.75 11.72 -11.76
CA GLY A 61 6.02 11.81 -10.50
C GLY A 61 6.76 11.21 -9.31
N GLY A 62 6.38 11.67 -8.12
CA GLY A 62 6.95 11.27 -6.83
C GLY A 62 5.93 10.60 -5.91
N TRP A 63 6.19 10.68 -4.60
CA TRP A 63 5.30 10.13 -3.56
C TRP A 63 3.86 10.63 -3.64
N PRO A 64 3.58 11.94 -3.86
CA PRO A 64 2.21 12.41 -4.00
C PRO A 64 1.44 11.73 -5.14
N SER A 65 2.11 11.49 -6.28
CA SER A 65 1.54 10.73 -7.40
C SER A 65 1.25 9.29 -7.00
N LEU A 66 2.18 8.63 -6.28
CA LEU A 66 1.96 7.26 -5.79
C LEU A 66 0.77 7.17 -4.82
N VAL A 67 0.55 8.17 -3.96
CA VAL A 67 -0.61 8.22 -3.06
C VAL A 67 -1.90 8.29 -3.86
N LEU A 68 -2.02 9.23 -4.81
CA LEU A 68 -3.23 9.36 -5.63
C LEU A 68 -3.51 8.10 -6.46
N LEU A 69 -2.47 7.49 -7.01
CA LEU A 69 -2.62 6.26 -7.77
C LEU A 69 -2.88 5.04 -6.87
N GLY A 70 -2.51 5.09 -5.59
CA GLY A 70 -2.91 4.09 -4.59
C GLY A 70 -4.40 4.19 -4.23
N VAL A 71 -4.95 5.40 -4.15
CA VAL A 71 -6.42 5.58 -4.00
C VAL A 71 -7.14 5.10 -5.25
N ALA A 72 -6.59 5.38 -6.44
CA ALA A 72 -7.14 4.86 -7.69
C ALA A 72 -7.07 3.32 -7.76
N TYR A 73 -6.01 2.73 -7.24
CA TYR A 73 -5.86 1.28 -7.14
C TYR A 73 -6.97 0.64 -6.30
N GLU A 74 -7.24 1.20 -5.12
CA GLU A 74 -8.29 0.69 -4.25
C GLU A 74 -9.69 0.84 -4.86
N LEU A 75 -9.99 1.95 -5.56
CA LEU A 75 -11.23 2.07 -6.33
C LEU A 75 -11.35 1.02 -7.44
N VAL A 76 -10.23 0.65 -8.08
CA VAL A 76 -10.21 -0.40 -9.11
C VAL A 76 -10.43 -1.78 -8.49
N GLU A 77 -9.79 -2.06 -7.37
CA GLU A 77 -9.90 -3.34 -6.66
C GLU A 77 -11.27 -3.50 -6.00
N ASP A 78 -11.59 -2.63 -5.04
CA ASP A 78 -12.78 -2.76 -4.19
C ASP A 78 -14.03 -2.16 -4.83
N GLY A 79 -13.88 -1.06 -5.56
CA GLY A 79 -14.99 -0.38 -6.23
C GLY A 79 -15.46 -1.12 -7.48
N ILE A 80 -14.54 -1.49 -8.37
CA ILE A 80 -14.86 -2.09 -9.67
C ILE A 80 -14.77 -3.62 -9.62
N GLY A 81 -13.67 -4.16 -9.11
CA GLY A 81 -13.40 -5.60 -9.06
C GLY A 81 -14.33 -6.33 -8.10
N LEU A 82 -14.28 -5.98 -6.81
CA LEU A 82 -15.09 -6.61 -5.79
C LEU A 82 -16.51 -6.05 -5.70
N GLN A 83 -16.70 -4.78 -6.09
CA GLN A 83 -17.95 -4.05 -5.90
C GLN A 83 -18.36 -3.98 -4.40
N ALA A 84 -17.36 -4.00 -3.52
CA ALA A 84 -17.49 -4.05 -2.08
C ALA A 84 -18.10 -2.78 -1.50
N LEU A 85 -17.89 -1.64 -2.17
CA LEU A 85 -18.27 -0.32 -1.66
C LEU A 85 -19.77 -0.16 -1.44
N THR A 86 -20.61 -0.91 -2.17
CA THR A 86 -22.07 -0.87 -2.03
C THR A 86 -22.69 -2.25 -1.78
N SER A 87 -21.88 -3.29 -1.66
CA SER A 87 -22.36 -4.65 -1.38
C SER A 87 -23.01 -4.73 0.00
N PRO A 88 -24.19 -5.37 0.12
CA PRO A 88 -24.83 -5.63 1.40
C PRO A 88 -24.17 -6.76 2.22
N HIS A 89 -23.46 -7.68 1.58
CA HIS A 89 -23.01 -8.93 2.23
C HIS A 89 -21.50 -9.16 2.18
N LEU A 90 -20.81 -8.64 1.17
CA LEU A 90 -19.38 -8.87 0.97
C LEU A 90 -18.60 -8.40 2.22
N TYR A 91 -17.90 -9.36 2.83
CA TYR A 91 -17.12 -9.20 4.07
C TYR A 91 -17.89 -8.63 5.27
N GLY A 92 -19.22 -8.63 5.23
CA GLY A 92 -20.04 -7.98 6.25
C GLY A 92 -19.86 -6.46 6.35
N ALA A 93 -19.27 -5.82 5.32
CA ALA A 93 -18.90 -4.41 5.30
C ALA A 93 -20.06 -3.47 5.64
N ALA A 94 -21.28 -3.82 5.20
CA ALA A 94 -22.49 -3.04 5.46
C ALA A 94 -22.85 -2.88 6.94
N ARG A 95 -22.32 -3.74 7.83
CA ARG A 95 -22.57 -3.69 9.27
C ARG A 95 -21.54 -2.86 10.04
N MET A 96 -20.42 -2.51 9.41
CA MET A 96 -19.30 -1.85 10.08
C MET A 96 -19.62 -0.42 10.51
N ALA A 97 -20.50 0.27 9.79
CA ALA A 97 -20.97 1.61 10.12
C ALA A 97 -22.30 1.93 9.41
N PRO A 98 -23.04 2.97 9.85
CA PRO A 98 -24.14 3.52 9.07
C PRO A 98 -23.69 3.90 7.65
N ARG A 99 -24.42 3.39 6.64
CA ARG A 99 -24.11 3.62 5.23
C ARG A 99 -24.58 5.00 4.78
N LEU A 100 -23.77 5.66 3.96
CA LEU A 100 -24.10 6.95 3.36
C LEU A 100 -24.37 6.76 1.87
N PHE A 101 -25.57 7.08 1.38
CA PHE A 101 -25.99 6.83 -0.02
C PHE A 101 -25.75 5.38 -0.48
N GLY A 102 -25.85 4.41 0.43
CA GLY A 102 -25.55 3.01 0.14
C GLY A 102 -24.05 2.67 0.12
N PHE A 103 -23.14 3.58 0.46
CA PHE A 103 -21.72 3.27 0.58
C PHE A 103 -21.37 2.70 1.96
N ASN A 104 -20.53 1.66 1.96
CA ASN A 104 -19.92 1.07 3.14
C ASN A 104 -18.73 1.95 3.58
N THR A 105 -19.04 3.03 4.31
CA THR A 105 -18.12 4.14 4.62
C THR A 105 -16.92 3.74 5.47
N ALA A 106 -17.12 2.98 6.55
CA ALA A 106 -16.02 2.48 7.39
C ALA A 106 -15.13 1.50 6.63
N TYR A 107 -15.72 0.62 5.81
CA TYR A 107 -14.97 -0.29 4.96
C TYR A 107 -14.12 0.46 3.93
N TRP A 108 -14.70 1.47 3.27
CA TRP A 108 -13.98 2.35 2.34
C TRP A 108 -12.79 3.04 3.04
N GLU A 109 -13.01 3.69 4.17
CA GLU A 109 -11.96 4.40 4.91
C GLU A 109 -10.82 3.47 5.32
N MET A 110 -11.17 2.30 5.85
CA MET A 110 -10.22 1.26 6.25
C MET A 110 -9.37 0.83 5.05
N ASN A 111 -10.01 0.43 3.94
CA ASN A 111 -9.33 -0.15 2.80
C ASN A 111 -8.55 0.87 1.96
N VAL A 112 -9.05 2.10 1.77
CA VAL A 112 -8.32 3.11 1.00
C VAL A 112 -6.98 3.44 1.63
N VAL A 113 -6.92 3.60 2.95
CA VAL A 113 -5.65 3.84 3.67
C VAL A 113 -4.80 2.57 3.65
N TYR A 114 -5.41 1.41 3.88
CA TYR A 114 -4.70 0.12 3.89
C TYR A 114 -4.00 -0.15 2.54
N HIS A 115 -4.71 -0.09 1.42
CA HIS A 115 -4.16 -0.37 0.10
C HIS A 115 -3.14 0.68 -0.33
N VAL A 116 -3.39 1.97 -0.07
CA VAL A 116 -2.38 3.00 -0.33
C VAL A 116 -1.08 2.66 0.38
N VAL A 117 -1.12 2.36 1.69
CA VAL A 117 0.09 2.16 2.47
C VAL A 117 0.73 0.78 2.22
N PHE A 118 -0.01 -0.29 2.44
CA PHE A 118 0.51 -1.66 2.47
C PHE A 118 0.53 -2.34 1.10
N SER A 119 -0.38 -1.98 0.19
CA SER A 119 -0.35 -2.52 -1.17
C SER A 119 0.58 -1.70 -2.08
N VAL A 120 0.56 -0.38 -1.98
CA VAL A 120 1.31 0.46 -2.94
C VAL A 120 2.62 1.00 -2.36
N LEU A 121 2.55 1.82 -1.31
CA LEU A 121 3.71 2.61 -0.88
C LEU A 121 4.82 1.76 -0.28
N ILE A 122 4.51 0.84 0.64
CA ILE A 122 5.50 0.01 1.33
C ILE A 122 6.25 -0.91 0.35
N PRO A 123 5.59 -1.71 -0.52
CA PRO A 123 6.30 -2.56 -1.48
C PRO A 123 7.21 -1.78 -2.44
N ILE A 124 6.76 -0.61 -2.91
CA ILE A 124 7.57 0.28 -3.74
C ILE A 124 8.77 0.82 -2.94
N ALA A 125 8.55 1.29 -1.70
CA ALA A 125 9.59 1.83 -0.83
C ALA A 125 10.69 0.79 -0.54
N LEU A 126 10.28 -0.44 -0.21
CA LEU A 126 11.19 -1.57 0.02
C LEU A 126 11.98 -1.90 -1.24
N THR A 127 11.33 -1.98 -2.40
CA THR A 127 12.01 -2.25 -3.67
C THR A 127 13.01 -1.14 -4.00
N ASP A 128 12.64 0.13 -3.77
CA ASP A 128 13.51 1.28 -3.98
C ASP A 128 14.69 1.34 -2.98
N LEU A 129 14.60 0.69 -1.81
CA LEU A 129 15.72 0.50 -0.87
C LEU A 129 16.63 -0.66 -1.29
N LEU A 130 16.07 -1.74 -1.85
CA LEU A 130 16.82 -2.89 -2.36
C LEU A 130 17.57 -2.57 -3.67
N PHE A 131 17.01 -1.70 -4.51
CA PHE A 131 17.56 -1.32 -5.81
C PHE A 131 17.72 0.20 -5.96
N PRO A 132 18.59 0.85 -5.17
CA PRO A 132 18.68 2.32 -5.10
C PRO A 132 19.03 2.98 -6.44
N ALA A 133 19.85 2.33 -7.27
CA ALA A 133 20.22 2.83 -8.60
C ALA A 133 19.04 2.90 -9.59
N LEU A 134 17.91 2.24 -9.28
CA LEU A 134 16.70 2.18 -10.11
C LEU A 134 15.50 2.92 -9.48
N ARG A 135 15.68 3.56 -8.32
CA ARG A 135 14.62 4.22 -7.53
C ARG A 135 13.80 5.22 -8.35
N ASP A 136 14.47 6.08 -9.10
CA ASP A 136 13.83 7.12 -9.92
C ASP A 136 13.75 6.74 -11.41
N ARG A 137 13.84 5.44 -11.74
CA ARG A 137 13.86 4.96 -13.13
C ARG A 137 12.77 3.91 -13.39
N PRO A 138 12.19 3.89 -14.60
CA PRO A 138 11.35 2.78 -15.02
C PRO A 138 12.18 1.50 -15.18
N TYR A 139 11.59 0.38 -14.78
CA TYR A 139 12.13 -0.97 -14.92
C TYR A 139 11.85 -1.54 -16.32
N LEU A 140 10.67 -1.26 -16.88
CA LEU A 140 10.19 -1.93 -18.09
C LEU A 140 10.40 -1.12 -19.37
N ARG A 141 10.23 -1.78 -20.52
CA ARG A 141 10.03 -1.13 -21.83
C ARG A 141 8.53 -0.98 -22.11
N ARG A 142 8.15 -0.29 -23.19
CA ARG A 142 6.74 -0.04 -23.55
C ARG A 142 5.92 -1.33 -23.71
N CYS A 143 6.46 -2.36 -24.37
CA CYS A 143 5.76 -3.65 -24.51
C CYS A 143 5.56 -4.35 -23.15
N GLY A 144 6.58 -4.30 -22.28
CA GLY A 144 6.47 -4.83 -20.93
C GLY A 144 5.40 -4.09 -20.10
N LEU A 145 5.32 -2.76 -20.25
CA LEU A 145 4.28 -1.94 -19.63
C LEU A 145 2.87 -2.35 -20.09
N ALA A 146 2.68 -2.54 -21.39
CA ALA A 146 1.40 -2.99 -21.93
C ALA A 146 1.03 -4.39 -21.42
N GLY A 147 2.00 -5.32 -21.37
CA GLY A 147 1.80 -6.67 -20.84
C GLY A 147 1.37 -6.69 -19.38
N ILE A 148 2.05 -5.93 -18.51
CA ILE A 148 1.63 -5.83 -17.10
C ILE A 148 0.29 -5.11 -16.94
N GLY A 149 -0.03 -4.14 -17.82
CA GLY A 149 -1.33 -3.47 -17.82
C GLY A 149 -2.47 -4.44 -18.15
N ALA A 150 -2.30 -5.24 -19.20
CA ALA A 150 -3.24 -6.30 -19.55
C ALA A 150 -3.36 -7.34 -18.41
N GLY A 151 -2.22 -7.72 -17.80
CA GLY A 151 -2.22 -8.62 -16.65
C GLY A 151 -2.94 -8.06 -15.42
N ALA A 152 -2.81 -6.76 -15.13
CA ALA A 152 -3.54 -6.11 -14.05
C ALA A 152 -5.05 -6.09 -14.31
N LEU A 153 -5.48 -5.80 -15.54
CA LEU A 153 -6.89 -5.87 -15.94
C LEU A 153 -7.44 -7.30 -15.82
N LEU A 154 -6.66 -8.31 -16.21
CA LEU A 154 -7.00 -9.70 -15.98
C LEU A 154 -7.13 -9.99 -14.47
N GLY A 155 -6.26 -9.42 -13.63
CA GLY A 155 -6.38 -9.49 -12.17
C GLY A 155 -7.70 -8.95 -11.63
N VAL A 156 -8.14 -7.78 -12.11
CA VAL A 156 -9.47 -7.21 -11.75
C VAL A 156 -10.59 -8.16 -12.17
N ALA A 157 -10.52 -8.70 -13.40
CA ALA A 157 -11.53 -9.65 -13.89
C ALA A 157 -11.55 -10.96 -13.09
N LEU A 158 -10.38 -11.48 -12.72
CA LEU A 158 -10.25 -12.67 -11.89
C LEU A 158 -10.84 -12.44 -10.49
N LEU A 159 -10.52 -11.31 -9.84
CA LEU A 159 -11.15 -10.90 -8.59
C LEU A 159 -12.67 -10.91 -8.71
N ARG A 160 -13.21 -10.23 -9.74
CA ARG A 160 -14.66 -10.14 -9.97
C ARG A 160 -15.31 -11.50 -10.19
N ALA A 161 -14.60 -12.42 -10.83
CA ALA A 161 -15.11 -13.75 -11.17
C ALA A 161 -15.00 -14.76 -10.01
N THR A 162 -14.14 -14.53 -9.02
CA THR A 162 -13.90 -15.50 -7.93
C THR A 162 -14.49 -15.05 -6.60
N VAL A 163 -14.26 -13.80 -6.18
CA VAL A 163 -14.60 -13.35 -4.83
C VAL A 163 -16.09 -13.03 -4.68
N PRO A 164 -16.69 -12.07 -5.42
CA PRO A 164 -18.10 -11.74 -5.20
C PRO A 164 -19.07 -12.91 -5.39
N PRO A 165 -18.91 -13.82 -6.37
CA PRO A 165 -19.80 -14.98 -6.49
C PRO A 165 -19.79 -15.92 -5.27
N SER A 166 -18.72 -15.92 -4.46
CA SER A 166 -18.64 -16.73 -3.24
C SER A 166 -19.07 -15.99 -1.98
N GLN A 167 -18.94 -14.66 -1.95
CA GLN A 167 -19.17 -13.83 -0.76
C GLN A 167 -20.48 -13.03 -0.79
N ASP A 168 -20.97 -12.69 -1.98
CA ASP A 168 -22.25 -11.99 -2.21
C ASP A 168 -22.87 -12.42 -3.56
N PRO A 169 -23.38 -13.66 -3.65
CA PRO A 169 -23.78 -14.25 -4.93
C PRO A 169 -24.89 -13.44 -5.62
N GLY A 170 -24.66 -13.11 -6.89
CA GLY A 170 -25.62 -12.38 -7.73
C GLY A 170 -25.62 -10.86 -7.55
N TYR A 171 -24.86 -10.32 -6.58
CA TYR A 171 -24.77 -8.86 -6.42
C TYR A 171 -24.05 -8.19 -7.60
N GLN A 172 -24.61 -7.04 -8.01
CA GLN A 172 -24.00 -6.11 -8.94
C GLN A 172 -24.14 -4.70 -8.38
N ALA A 173 -23.05 -3.94 -8.34
CA ALA A 173 -23.08 -2.53 -8.00
C ALA A 173 -23.93 -1.77 -9.03
N PRO A 174 -24.69 -0.75 -8.59
CA PRO A 174 -25.41 0.13 -9.50
C PRO A 174 -24.47 0.76 -10.53
N ALA A 175 -24.92 0.88 -11.78
CA ALA A 175 -24.10 1.40 -12.88
C ALA A 175 -23.53 2.81 -12.59
N TRP A 176 -24.25 3.65 -11.86
CA TRP A 176 -23.78 4.98 -11.46
C TRP A 176 -22.60 4.94 -10.47
N VAL A 177 -22.52 3.92 -9.62
CA VAL A 177 -21.39 3.68 -8.71
C VAL A 177 -20.15 3.31 -9.52
N LEU A 178 -20.31 2.38 -10.48
CA LEU A 178 -19.22 1.96 -11.36
C LEU A 178 -18.71 3.13 -12.22
N ALA A 179 -19.63 3.91 -12.81
CA ALA A 179 -19.29 5.11 -13.56
C ALA A 179 -18.56 6.15 -12.67
N GLY A 180 -19.03 6.32 -11.43
CA GLY A 180 -18.37 7.17 -10.43
C GLY A 180 -16.95 6.71 -10.09
N CYS A 181 -16.74 5.41 -9.90
CA CYS A 181 -15.41 4.84 -9.65
C CYS A 181 -14.47 5.07 -10.85
N VAL A 182 -14.93 4.79 -12.08
CA VAL A 182 -14.15 5.03 -13.30
C VAL A 182 -13.79 6.50 -13.45
N LEU A 183 -14.74 7.41 -13.21
CA LEU A 183 -14.50 8.85 -13.27
C LEU A 183 -13.49 9.29 -12.20
N ALA A 184 -13.65 8.82 -10.96
CA ALA A 184 -12.73 9.13 -9.87
C ALA A 184 -11.31 8.63 -10.17
N VAL A 185 -11.17 7.39 -10.65
CA VAL A 185 -9.88 6.82 -11.10
C VAL A 185 -9.25 7.68 -12.20
N ALA A 186 -10.02 8.10 -13.20
CA ALA A 186 -9.52 8.96 -14.28
C ALA A 186 -9.05 10.32 -13.75
N VAL A 187 -9.82 10.96 -12.88
CA VAL A 187 -9.45 12.23 -12.24
C VAL A 187 -8.17 12.08 -11.41
N LEU A 188 -8.09 11.06 -10.55
CA LEU A 188 -6.91 10.78 -9.73
C LEU A 188 -5.67 10.49 -10.60
N ALA A 189 -5.83 9.75 -11.68
CA ALA A 189 -4.74 9.49 -12.63
C ALA A 189 -4.27 10.77 -13.34
N VAL A 190 -5.19 11.64 -13.78
CA VAL A 190 -4.82 12.94 -14.39
C VAL A 190 -4.08 13.82 -13.39
N LEU A 191 -4.61 13.93 -12.16
CA LEU A 191 -3.96 14.71 -11.10
C LEU A 191 -2.56 14.15 -10.77
N GLY A 192 -2.47 12.84 -10.59
CA GLY A 192 -1.23 12.15 -10.21
C GLY A 192 -0.16 12.11 -11.30
N LEU A 193 -0.55 11.95 -12.56
CA LEU A 193 0.38 11.73 -13.68
C LEU A 193 0.63 12.98 -14.53
N ALA A 194 -0.29 13.94 -14.56
CA ALA A 194 -0.15 15.13 -15.40
C ALA A 194 -0.02 16.44 -14.59
N VAL A 195 -0.73 16.60 -13.48
CA VAL A 195 -0.75 17.86 -12.71
C VAL A 195 0.39 17.93 -11.70
N LEU A 196 0.50 16.95 -10.80
CA LEU A 196 1.49 16.95 -9.73
C LEU A 196 2.95 16.95 -10.23
N PRO A 197 3.34 16.15 -11.24
CA PRO A 197 4.74 16.13 -11.70
C PRO A 197 5.19 17.47 -12.28
N ARG A 198 4.26 18.26 -12.86
CA ARG A 198 4.54 19.60 -13.40
C ARG A 198 4.68 20.67 -12.32
N ARG A 199 4.04 20.47 -11.17
CA ARG A 199 4.07 21.40 -10.02
C ARG A 199 5.17 21.09 -9.03
N ALA A 200 5.77 19.91 -9.10
CA ALA A 200 6.86 19.53 -8.21
C ALA A 200 8.01 20.53 -8.36
N PRO A 201 8.36 21.31 -7.31
CA PRO A 201 9.51 22.19 -7.35
C PRO A 201 10.74 21.34 -7.71
N ARG A 202 11.59 21.83 -8.62
CA ARG A 202 12.96 21.31 -8.73
C ARG A 202 13.51 21.32 -7.32
N ARG A 203 13.95 20.17 -6.80
CA ARG A 203 14.50 20.00 -5.45
C ARG A 203 15.66 20.98 -5.25
N THR A 204 15.36 22.21 -4.87
CA THR A 204 16.29 23.08 -4.17
C THR A 204 16.26 22.59 -2.74
N PRO A 205 17.35 22.00 -2.22
CA PRO A 205 17.43 21.64 -0.82
C PRO A 205 17.50 22.94 -0.02
N VAL A 206 16.35 23.57 0.19
CA VAL A 206 16.19 24.55 1.26
C VAL A 206 16.12 23.69 2.50
N GLY A 207 17.28 23.45 3.10
CA GLY A 207 17.38 22.68 4.33
C GLY A 207 16.45 23.30 5.35
N SER A 208 15.39 22.59 5.73
CA SER A 208 14.63 22.99 6.90
C SER A 208 15.59 22.96 8.10
N SER A 209 15.62 24.02 8.90
CA SER A 209 16.41 24.10 10.13
C SER A 209 16.03 23.01 11.15
N VAL A 210 14.86 22.37 10.97
CA VAL A 210 14.41 21.24 11.77
C VAL A 210 15.04 19.95 11.26
N GLY A 211 15.83 19.28 12.10
CA GLY A 211 16.34 17.94 11.84
C GLY A 211 15.25 16.87 11.92
N ALA A 212 15.40 15.80 11.14
CA ALA A 212 14.57 14.60 11.27
C ALA A 212 14.76 13.97 12.68
N PRO A 213 13.70 13.40 13.29
CA PRO A 213 13.82 12.64 14.52
C PRO A 213 14.78 11.46 14.37
N ARG A 214 15.25 10.91 15.51
CA ARG A 214 16.09 9.70 15.49
C ARG A 214 15.38 8.56 14.72
N PRO A 215 16.10 7.76 13.92
CA PRO A 215 15.46 6.72 13.09
C PRO A 215 14.53 5.77 13.86
N TRP A 216 14.92 5.35 15.07
CA TRP A 216 14.09 4.45 15.89
C TRP A 216 12.77 5.10 16.34
N LEU A 217 12.74 6.42 16.59
CA LEU A 217 11.50 7.15 16.90
C LEU A 217 10.56 7.15 15.71
N VAL A 218 11.10 7.34 14.50
CA VAL A 218 10.32 7.24 13.26
C VAL A 218 9.73 5.83 13.09
N GLY A 219 10.51 4.79 13.43
CA GLY A 219 10.01 3.42 13.45
C GLY A 219 8.91 3.19 14.50
N ALA A 220 9.09 3.69 15.72
CA ALA A 220 8.07 3.60 16.77
C ALA A 220 6.77 4.32 16.36
N VAL A 221 6.87 5.50 15.76
CA VAL A 221 5.70 6.21 15.20
C VAL A 221 5.03 5.39 14.10
N GLY A 222 5.80 4.79 13.19
CA GLY A 222 5.26 3.90 12.15
C GLY A 222 4.49 2.71 12.73
N ALA A 223 5.03 2.08 13.78
CA ALA A 223 4.39 0.96 14.47
C ALA A 223 3.10 1.40 15.20
N ILE A 224 3.17 2.48 16.00
CA ILE A 224 2.03 2.99 16.75
C ILE A 224 0.92 3.46 15.82
N ALA A 225 1.27 4.20 14.75
CA ALA A 225 0.30 4.68 13.78
C ALA A 225 -0.39 3.52 13.04
N THR A 226 0.39 2.51 12.63
CA THR A 226 -0.17 1.32 11.97
C THR A 226 -1.07 0.54 12.90
N GLY A 227 -0.59 0.17 14.09
CA GLY A 227 -1.38 -0.60 15.05
C GLY A 227 -2.62 0.16 15.51
N GLY A 228 -2.49 1.46 15.80
CA GLY A 228 -3.60 2.34 16.14
C GLY A 228 -4.63 2.44 15.02
N PHE A 229 -4.19 2.65 13.78
CA PHE A 229 -5.09 2.71 12.62
C PHE A 229 -5.86 1.39 12.44
N LEU A 230 -5.16 0.24 12.50
CA LEU A 230 -5.79 -1.06 12.32
C LEU A 230 -6.80 -1.36 13.44
N VAL A 231 -6.43 -1.11 14.71
CA VAL A 231 -7.33 -1.31 15.86
C VAL A 231 -8.56 -0.40 15.82
N LEU A 232 -8.40 0.84 15.35
CA LEU A 232 -9.49 1.79 15.23
C LEU A 232 -10.40 1.51 14.03
N SER A 233 -9.91 0.83 12.99
CA SER A 233 -10.63 0.71 11.71
C SER A 233 -11.17 -0.69 11.43
N PHE A 234 -10.56 -1.74 11.96
CA PHE A 234 -11.04 -3.12 11.79
C PHE A 234 -11.99 -3.51 12.93
N PRO A 235 -13.13 -4.16 12.63
CA PRO A 235 -13.85 -4.95 13.63
C PRO A 235 -12.99 -6.15 14.06
N ILE A 236 -12.85 -6.39 15.36
CA ILE A 236 -12.00 -7.45 15.93
C ILE A 236 -12.84 -8.38 16.80
N GLY A 237 -12.54 -9.68 16.74
CA GLY A 237 -13.25 -10.70 17.52
C GLY A 237 -14.73 -10.75 17.10
N ASP A 238 -15.62 -10.70 18.09
CA ASP A 238 -17.07 -10.73 17.85
C ASP A 238 -17.68 -9.35 17.55
N ALA A 239 -16.85 -8.30 17.43
CA ALA A 239 -17.31 -6.96 17.13
C ALA A 239 -17.84 -6.85 15.69
N THR A 240 -18.99 -6.19 15.52
CA THR A 240 -19.54 -5.87 14.20
C THR A 240 -19.05 -4.53 13.66
N GLN A 241 -18.70 -3.60 14.56
CA GLN A 241 -18.14 -2.29 14.22
C GLN A 241 -16.74 -2.14 14.84
N PRO A 242 -15.88 -1.30 14.24
CA PRO A 242 -14.56 -0.99 14.77
C PRO A 242 -14.58 -0.49 16.22
N ALA A 243 -13.52 -0.82 16.96
CA ALA A 243 -13.35 -0.46 18.37
C ALA A 243 -14.55 -0.80 19.29
N PHE A 244 -15.28 -1.89 18.99
CA PHE A 244 -16.46 -2.34 19.76
C PHE A 244 -17.56 -1.26 19.89
N THR A 245 -17.63 -0.34 18.92
CA THR A 245 -18.66 0.70 18.89
C THR A 245 -20.01 0.15 18.41
N HIS A 246 -21.06 0.94 18.59
CA HIS A 246 -22.40 0.60 18.13
C HIS A 246 -23.11 1.82 17.53
N GLY A 247 -23.82 1.60 16.40
CA GLY A 247 -24.59 2.64 15.73
C GLY A 247 -23.71 3.76 15.18
N ALA A 248 -24.03 5.01 15.50
CA ALA A 248 -23.29 6.17 15.04
C ALA A 248 -21.98 6.44 15.84
N TRP A 249 -21.77 5.76 16.97
CA TRP A 249 -20.55 5.94 17.76
C TRP A 249 -19.28 5.52 17.03
N VAL A 250 -19.39 4.70 15.98
CA VAL A 250 -18.28 4.35 15.08
C VAL A 250 -17.62 5.57 14.40
N LEU A 251 -18.32 6.71 14.31
CA LEU A 251 -17.75 7.93 13.77
C LEU A 251 -16.56 8.44 14.61
N VAL A 252 -16.49 8.10 15.90
CA VAL A 252 -15.37 8.47 16.78
C VAL A 252 -14.07 7.72 16.41
N PRO A 253 -14.02 6.38 16.36
CA PRO A 253 -12.82 5.67 15.93
C PRO A 253 -12.47 5.95 14.46
N MET A 254 -13.46 6.14 13.57
CA MET A 254 -13.22 6.59 12.19
C MET A 254 -12.47 7.94 12.16
N ALA A 255 -13.00 8.96 12.85
CA ALA A 255 -12.34 10.26 12.92
C ALA A 255 -10.94 10.18 13.54
N ALA A 256 -10.75 9.36 14.58
CA ALA A 256 -9.45 9.12 15.18
C ALA A 256 -8.48 8.43 14.19
N ALA A 257 -8.93 7.45 13.43
CA ALA A 257 -8.15 6.77 12.39
C ALA A 257 -7.74 7.75 11.28
N ALA A 258 -8.66 8.60 10.81
CA ALA A 258 -8.38 9.64 9.83
C ALA A 258 -7.33 10.65 10.33
N VAL A 259 -7.50 11.16 11.56
CA VAL A 259 -6.54 12.08 12.18
C VAL A 259 -5.16 11.42 12.33
N LEU A 260 -5.12 10.16 12.76
CA LEU A 260 -3.87 9.41 12.91
C LEU A 260 -3.17 9.21 11.55
N ALA A 261 -3.90 8.81 10.51
CA ALA A 261 -3.35 8.59 9.17
C ALA A 261 -2.84 9.91 8.55
N ILE A 262 -3.65 10.97 8.59
CA ILE A 262 -3.30 12.30 8.05
C ILE A 262 -2.14 12.90 8.83
N GLY A 263 -2.20 12.88 10.16
CA GLY A 263 -1.17 13.42 11.03
C GLY A 263 0.17 12.72 10.85
N THR A 264 0.16 11.39 10.75
CA THR A 264 1.37 10.60 10.49
C THR A 264 1.94 10.88 9.10
N GLY A 265 1.07 10.95 8.08
CA GLY A 265 1.48 11.33 6.73
C GLY A 265 2.13 12.71 6.67
N ALA A 266 1.52 13.71 7.32
CA ALA A 266 2.06 15.07 7.40
C ALA A 266 3.41 15.11 8.14
N ALA A 267 3.53 14.36 9.24
CA ALA A 267 4.78 14.23 9.98
C ALA A 267 5.89 13.61 9.12
N ILE A 268 5.60 12.53 8.39
CA ILE A 268 6.55 11.87 7.48
C ILE A 268 6.98 12.83 6.36
N VAL A 269 6.04 13.56 5.74
CA VAL A 269 6.36 14.55 4.70
C VAL A 269 7.32 15.61 5.26
N ARG A 270 7.00 16.17 6.43
CA ARG A 270 7.85 17.16 7.11
C ARG A 270 9.24 16.61 7.44
N TRP A 271 9.33 15.42 8.03
CA TRP A 271 10.62 14.80 8.38
C TRP A 271 11.44 14.45 7.14
N SER A 272 10.79 14.01 6.06
CA SER A 272 11.46 13.66 4.81
C SER A 272 12.09 14.84 4.08
N GLY A 273 11.67 16.06 4.40
CA GLY A 273 12.27 17.31 3.91
C GLY A 273 13.52 17.74 4.68
N ALA A 274 13.78 17.17 5.86
CA ALA A 274 14.96 17.52 6.65
C ALA A 274 16.24 16.98 6.01
N GLY A 275 17.32 17.78 6.04
CA GLY A 275 18.61 17.39 5.47
C GLY A 275 19.24 16.14 6.11
N SER A 276 18.83 15.80 7.34
CA SER A 276 19.27 14.58 8.03
C SER A 276 18.46 13.32 7.67
N TRP A 277 17.37 13.46 6.90
CA TRP A 277 16.56 12.30 6.49
C TRP A 277 17.35 11.39 5.55
N SER A 278 17.26 10.09 5.79
CA SER A 278 18.09 9.10 5.09
C SER A 278 17.36 7.77 4.93
N ASP A 279 17.93 6.87 4.13
CA ASP A 279 17.40 5.52 3.94
C ASP A 279 17.31 4.74 5.27
N ARG A 280 18.13 5.09 6.28
CA ARG A 280 17.99 4.55 7.64
C ARG A 280 16.63 4.88 8.24
N HIS A 281 16.14 6.12 8.11
CA HIS A 281 14.82 6.51 8.62
C HIS A 281 13.70 5.75 7.90
N ARG A 282 13.81 5.55 6.58
CA ARG A 282 12.85 4.74 5.82
C ARG A 282 12.83 3.30 6.28
N ILE A 283 13.99 2.68 6.49
CA ILE A 283 14.08 1.29 6.97
C ILE A 283 13.38 1.14 8.32
N TRP A 284 13.63 2.05 9.27
CA TRP A 284 12.97 2.02 10.57
C TRP A 284 11.45 2.26 10.47
N LEU A 285 11.02 3.22 9.66
CA LEU A 285 9.61 3.50 9.42
C LEU A 285 8.87 2.28 8.88
N LEU A 286 9.39 1.69 7.80
CA LEU A 286 8.81 0.51 7.15
C LEU A 286 8.83 -0.71 8.09
N GLY A 287 9.92 -0.89 8.85
CA GLY A 287 10.04 -1.99 9.80
C GLY A 287 9.04 -1.91 10.95
N GLY A 288 8.85 -0.71 11.52
CA GLY A 288 7.84 -0.49 12.55
C GLY A 288 6.42 -0.74 12.02
N ALA A 289 6.10 -0.19 10.85
CA ALA A 289 4.80 -0.38 10.22
C ALA A 289 4.51 -1.86 9.91
N LEU A 290 5.44 -2.57 9.26
CA LEU A 290 5.28 -3.98 8.92
C LEU A 290 5.20 -4.88 10.15
N ALA A 291 6.00 -4.62 11.19
CA ALA A 291 5.92 -5.38 12.43
C ALA A 291 4.53 -5.22 13.08
N ALA A 292 4.04 -4.00 13.22
CA ALA A 292 2.70 -3.75 13.79
C ALA A 292 1.58 -4.35 12.92
N HIS A 293 1.69 -4.23 11.60
CA HIS A 293 0.77 -4.82 10.62
C HIS A 293 0.67 -6.34 10.76
N SER A 294 1.79 -7.06 10.75
CA SER A 294 1.77 -8.52 10.87
C SER A 294 1.40 -9.00 12.27
N MET A 295 1.77 -8.25 13.31
CA MET A 295 1.33 -8.57 14.68
C MET A 295 -0.17 -8.39 14.84
N PHE A 296 -0.74 -7.33 14.25
CA PHE A 296 -2.19 -7.15 14.21
C PHE A 296 -2.86 -8.35 13.52
N GLY A 297 -2.36 -8.75 12.35
CA GLY A 297 -2.84 -9.93 11.63
C GLY A 297 -2.85 -11.21 12.48
N ALA A 298 -1.73 -11.47 13.18
CA ALA A 298 -1.56 -12.63 14.04
C ALA A 298 -2.55 -12.67 15.23
N VAL A 299 -2.97 -11.50 15.73
CA VAL A 299 -3.86 -11.40 16.89
C VAL A 299 -5.33 -11.33 16.48
N ALA A 300 -5.64 -10.54 15.45
CA ALA A 300 -7.00 -10.10 15.14
C ALA A 300 -7.61 -10.73 13.88
N VAL A 301 -6.80 -11.18 12.92
CA VAL A 301 -7.29 -11.64 11.61
C VAL A 301 -7.32 -13.17 11.52
N VAL A 302 -6.27 -13.85 11.99
CA VAL A 302 -6.13 -15.31 11.82
C VAL A 302 -6.48 -16.09 13.08
N HIS A 303 -7.16 -17.22 12.89
CA HIS A 303 -7.65 -18.06 13.98
C HIS A 303 -6.84 -19.36 14.15
N GLN A 304 -6.22 -19.88 13.09
CA GLN A 304 -5.47 -21.13 13.15
C GLN A 304 -4.06 -20.92 13.73
N PRO A 305 -3.55 -21.84 14.57
CA PRO A 305 -2.21 -21.72 15.15
C PRO A 305 -1.10 -21.62 14.11
N VAL A 306 -1.20 -22.37 13.00
CA VAL A 306 -0.22 -22.35 11.91
C VAL A 306 -0.10 -20.97 11.27
N ASP A 307 -1.22 -20.27 11.08
CA ASP A 307 -1.23 -18.94 10.49
C ASP A 307 -0.65 -17.92 11.47
N ARG A 308 -1.00 -18.00 12.76
CA ARG A 308 -0.44 -17.12 13.80
C ARG A 308 1.07 -17.23 13.88
N ILE A 309 1.59 -18.47 13.93
CA ILE A 309 3.04 -18.72 13.96
C ILE A 309 3.68 -18.20 12.67
N GLY A 310 3.08 -18.45 11.52
CA GLY A 310 3.56 -17.97 10.22
C GLY A 310 3.67 -16.44 10.17
N LEU A 311 2.67 -15.71 10.64
CA LEU A 311 2.70 -14.25 10.69
C LEU A 311 3.74 -13.70 11.67
N VAL A 312 3.92 -14.35 12.83
CA VAL A 312 4.98 -13.99 13.78
C VAL A 312 6.36 -14.17 13.16
N VAL A 313 6.58 -15.29 12.45
CA VAL A 313 7.82 -15.55 11.72
C VAL A 313 8.03 -14.52 10.61
N LEU A 314 6.99 -14.17 9.84
CA LEU A 314 7.07 -13.15 8.79
C LEU A 314 7.40 -11.77 9.35
N ALA A 315 6.82 -11.39 10.50
CA ALA A 315 7.14 -10.13 11.18
C ALA A 315 8.61 -10.11 11.62
N ALA A 316 9.07 -11.18 12.27
CA ALA A 316 10.46 -11.31 12.72
C ALA A 316 11.44 -11.30 11.54
N ALA A 317 11.13 -12.02 10.46
CA ALA A 317 11.93 -12.05 9.24
C ALA A 317 12.00 -10.67 8.57
N SER A 318 10.88 -9.94 8.51
CA SER A 318 10.82 -8.59 7.94
C SER A 318 11.70 -7.62 8.73
N VAL A 319 11.63 -7.65 10.07
CA VAL A 319 12.50 -6.85 10.95
C VAL A 319 13.97 -7.23 10.76
N ALA A 320 14.30 -8.52 10.71
CA ALA A 320 15.66 -9.00 10.54
C ALA A 320 16.26 -8.58 9.17
N LEU A 321 15.49 -8.73 8.09
CA LEU A 321 15.90 -8.33 6.74
C LEU A 321 16.12 -6.82 6.65
N LEU A 322 15.26 -6.02 7.28
CA LEU A 322 15.40 -4.57 7.34
C LEU A 322 16.60 -4.15 8.19
N ALA A 323 16.84 -4.81 9.32
CA ALA A 323 18.04 -4.60 10.13
C ALA A 323 19.31 -4.94 9.33
N ALA A 324 19.32 -6.05 8.58
CA ALA A 324 20.43 -6.41 7.71
C ALA A 324 20.63 -5.37 6.59
N LEU A 325 19.54 -4.88 5.99
CA LEU A 325 19.57 -3.81 4.98
C LEU A 325 20.16 -2.51 5.55
N SER A 326 19.85 -2.16 6.80
CA SER A 326 20.39 -0.97 7.46
C SER A 326 21.90 -0.99 7.67
N ARG A 327 22.50 -2.18 7.68
CA ARG A 327 23.94 -2.41 7.86
C ARG A 327 24.72 -2.41 6.53
N ARG A 328 24.02 -2.46 5.39
CA ARG A 328 24.69 -2.42 4.08
C ARG A 328 25.29 -1.04 3.84
N ARG A 329 26.60 -0.99 3.61
CA ARG A 329 27.25 0.23 3.11
C ARG A 329 26.79 0.46 1.67
N PRO A 330 26.44 1.69 1.27
CA PRO A 330 26.19 1.99 -0.13
C PRO A 330 27.44 1.61 -0.94
N ALA A 331 27.26 0.90 -2.04
CA ALA A 331 28.36 0.64 -2.96
C ALA A 331 28.92 2.00 -3.42
N VAL A 332 30.19 2.26 -3.11
CA VAL A 332 30.92 3.43 -3.61
C VAL A 332 30.85 3.35 -5.13
N ALA A 333 30.22 4.34 -5.76
CA ALA A 333 30.32 4.46 -7.21
C ALA A 333 31.81 4.69 -7.53
N PRO A 334 32.42 3.93 -8.47
CA PRO A 334 33.81 4.18 -8.83
C PRO A 334 33.94 5.64 -9.26
N ASP A 335 34.93 6.33 -8.67
CA ASP A 335 35.21 7.73 -8.92
C ASP A 335 35.24 7.97 -10.42
N ARG A 336 34.50 9.00 -10.86
CA ARG A 336 34.69 9.53 -12.19
C ARG A 336 36.10 10.09 -12.22
N ILE A 337 37.00 9.39 -12.89
CA ILE A 337 38.31 9.94 -13.27
C ILE A 337 38.00 11.27 -14.00
N PRO A 338 38.50 12.42 -13.50
CA PRO A 338 38.35 13.67 -14.22
C PRO A 338 39.10 13.55 -15.56
N ALA A 339 38.38 13.85 -16.64
CA ALA A 339 38.99 14.13 -17.94
C ALA A 339 39.53 15.56 -17.96
#